data_AF-A0A7Z2NWE1-F1
#
_entry.id   AF-A0A7Z2NWE1-F1
#
_cell.length_a   1.000
_cell.length_b   1.000
_cell.length_c   1.000
_cell.angle_alpha   90.00
_cell.angle_beta   90.00
_cell.angle_gamma   90.00
#
_symmetry.space_group_name_H-M   'P 1'
#
loop_
_entity.id
_entity.type
_entity.pdbx_description
1 polymer ?
#
loop_
_entity_poly.entity_id
_entity_poly.type
_entity_poly.pdbx_seq_one_letter_code
_entity_poly.pdbx_strand_id
1 'polypeptide(L)'
;MGLSETGDRVAVTALDPATVGGWRTGRLSYTAAPLAAVAADLGRSIGVPVRAAPEVAARPFTGVIMLDPDRDLLFRRVAALLGVRAVRTADGWTLIPGEPR
;
A
#
# COMPACT_ATOMS: atom_id res chain seq x y z
N MET A 1 -19.29 -2.49 38.38
CA MET A 1 -18.54 -1.23 38.50
C MET A 1 -17.08 -1.55 38.26
N GLY A 2 -16.39 -1.22 37.17
CA GLY A 2 -16.67 -0.50 35.93
C GLY A 2 -15.28 -0.39 35.29
N LEU A 3 -14.97 -1.24 34.31
CA LEU A 3 -13.69 -1.22 33.60
C LEU A 3 -13.76 -0.09 32.58
N SER A 4 -13.00 0.98 32.82
CA SER A 4 -12.86 2.09 31.88
C SER A 4 -12.03 1.66 30.68
N GLU A 5 -12.68 1.59 29.53
CA GLU A 5 -12.05 1.57 28.21
C GLU A 5 -11.52 2.97 27.87
N THR A 6 -10.34 3.07 27.22
CA THR A 6 -10.15 3.88 26.01
C THR A 6 -8.78 3.58 25.41
N GLY A 7 -8.81 2.91 24.25
CA GLY A 7 -8.00 3.38 23.12
C GLY A 7 -6.76 2.58 22.71
N ASP A 8 -6.54 1.36 23.19
CA ASP A 8 -5.66 0.44 22.46
C ASP A 8 -6.49 -0.24 21.36
N ARG A 9 -6.51 0.39 20.18
CA ARG A 9 -6.85 -0.32 18.95
C ARG A 9 -5.77 -0.08 17.94
N VAL A 10 -4.58 -0.54 18.28
CA VAL A 10 -3.63 -0.99 17.27
C VAL A 10 -4.18 -2.30 16.71
N ALA A 11 -5.17 -2.20 15.82
CA ALA A 11 -5.53 -3.31 14.95
C ALA A 11 -4.44 -3.43 13.87
N VAL A 12 -3.23 -3.79 14.30
CA VAL A 12 -2.27 -4.48 13.43
C VAL A 12 -2.83 -5.88 13.28
N THR A 13 -3.84 -6.03 12.42
CA THR A 13 -4.25 -7.36 12.00
C THR A 13 -3.05 -7.93 11.28
N ALA A 14 -2.48 -8.95 11.91
CA ALA A 14 -1.27 -9.66 11.52
C ALA A 14 -1.13 -9.70 9.99
N LEU A 15 -0.14 -8.97 9.47
CA LEU A 15 0.42 -9.32 8.18
C LEU A 15 1.02 -10.71 8.40
N ASP A 16 0.32 -11.72 7.91
CA ASP A 16 0.69 -13.11 8.10
C ASP A 16 2.17 -13.27 7.71
N PRO A 17 3.06 -13.75 8.61
CA PRO A 17 4.47 -13.93 8.27
C PRO A 17 4.66 -14.95 7.14
N ALA A 18 3.63 -15.73 6.76
CA ALA A 18 3.65 -16.53 5.53
C ALA A 18 3.72 -15.67 4.25
N THR A 19 3.33 -14.39 4.30
CA THR A 19 3.49 -13.40 3.22
C THR A 19 4.95 -12.95 3.05
N VAL A 20 5.83 -13.28 4.02
CA VAL A 20 7.26 -12.95 4.01
C VAL A 20 8.05 -13.85 3.01
N GLY A 21 7.41 -14.78 2.32
CA GLY A 21 7.98 -15.46 1.15
C GLY A 21 7.71 -14.75 -0.19
N GLY A 22 6.60 -14.00 -0.28
CA GLY A 22 6.08 -13.40 -1.52
C GLY A 22 6.91 -12.22 -2.03
N TRP A 23 7.37 -11.34 -1.13
CA TRP A 23 8.19 -10.19 -1.52
C TRP A 23 9.54 -10.60 -2.13
N ARG A 24 10.13 -11.71 -1.65
CA ARG A 24 11.36 -12.29 -2.25
C ARG A 24 11.12 -12.89 -3.63
N THR A 25 9.87 -13.22 -3.97
CA THR A 25 9.45 -13.73 -5.28
C THR A 25 8.79 -12.66 -6.16
N GLY A 26 8.78 -11.39 -5.73
CA GLY A 26 8.22 -10.29 -6.50
C GLY A 26 6.69 -10.17 -6.45
N ARG A 27 6.03 -10.71 -5.41
CA ARG A 27 4.56 -10.69 -5.28
C ARG A 27 4.11 -10.31 -3.87
N LEU A 28 3.29 -9.28 -3.77
CA LEU A 28 2.71 -8.76 -2.53
C LEU A 28 1.19 -9.02 -2.56
N SER A 29 0.66 -9.69 -1.53
CA SER A 29 -0.77 -10.01 -1.42
C SER A 29 -1.38 -9.24 -0.26
N TYR A 30 -2.51 -8.60 -0.50
CA TYR A 30 -3.20 -7.78 0.49
C TYR A 30 -4.66 -8.19 0.60
N THR A 31 -5.17 -8.16 1.84
CA THR A 31 -6.57 -8.43 2.16
C THR A 31 -7.07 -7.29 3.04
N ALA A 32 -7.95 -6.44 2.50
CA ALA A 32 -8.52 -5.28 3.18
C ALA A 32 -7.45 -4.34 3.79
N ALA A 33 -6.27 -4.23 3.15
CA ALA A 33 -5.18 -3.40 3.66
C ALA A 33 -5.37 -1.93 3.23
N PRO A 34 -5.12 -0.94 4.10
CA PRO A 34 -5.20 0.46 3.71
C PRO A 34 -4.10 0.80 2.69
N LEU A 35 -4.43 1.64 1.71
CA LEU A 35 -3.51 2.12 0.68
C LEU A 35 -2.20 2.71 1.25
N ALA A 36 -2.25 3.34 2.42
CA ALA A 36 -1.05 3.83 3.10
C ALA A 36 -0.06 2.71 3.48
N ALA A 37 -0.57 1.56 3.94
CA ALA A 37 0.26 0.40 4.26
C ALA A 37 0.84 -0.22 2.98
N VAL A 38 0.03 -0.33 1.92
CA VAL A 38 0.49 -0.80 0.60
C VAL A 38 1.60 0.10 0.05
N ALA A 39 1.44 1.42 0.15
CA ALA A 39 2.47 2.38 -0.27
C ALA A 39 3.77 2.20 0.53
N ALA A 40 3.69 2.13 1.86
CA ALA A 40 4.88 1.95 2.69
C ALA A 40 5.63 0.64 2.40
N ASP A 41 4.90 -0.44 2.16
CA ASP A 41 5.44 -1.76 1.82
C ASP A 41 6.08 -1.79 0.42
N LEU A 42 5.42 -1.18 -0.58
CA LEU A 42 6.00 -0.97 -1.90
C LEU A 42 7.33 -0.22 -1.79
N GLY A 43 7.36 0.88 -1.05
CA GLY A 43 8.56 1.70 -0.93
C GLY A 43 9.73 0.99 -0.27
N ARG A 44 9.45 0.15 0.74
CA ARG A 44 10.45 -0.75 1.33
C ARG A 44 10.96 -1.79 0.34
N SER A 45 10.08 -2.35 -0.47
CA SER A 45 10.41 -3.42 -1.41
C SER A 45 11.29 -2.93 -2.58
N ILE A 46 11.04 -1.72 -3.08
CA ILE A 46 11.77 -1.16 -4.23
C ILE A 46 12.91 -0.21 -3.85
N GLY A 47 13.05 0.09 -2.55
CA GLY A 47 14.06 0.99 -2.01
C GLY A 47 13.87 2.46 -2.35
N VAL A 48 12.65 2.91 -2.67
CA VAL A 48 12.32 4.34 -2.83
C VAL A 48 11.10 4.69 -2.00
N PRO A 49 11.02 5.88 -1.39
CA PRO A 49 9.87 6.26 -0.59
C PRO A 49 8.62 6.38 -1.46
N VAL A 50 7.53 5.77 -0.99
CA VAL A 50 6.22 5.82 -1.65
C VAL A 50 5.21 6.30 -0.62
N ARG A 51 4.45 7.33 -0.96
CA ARG A 51 3.44 7.92 -0.09
C ARG A 51 2.06 7.82 -0.73
N ALA A 52 1.03 7.66 0.09
CA ALA A 52 -0.35 7.80 -0.35
C ALA A 52 -0.90 9.15 0.15
N ALA A 53 -1.60 9.88 -0.72
CA ALA A 53 -2.31 11.09 -0.35
C ALA A 53 -3.41 10.74 0.69
N PRO A 54 -3.68 11.62 1.67
CA PRO A 54 -4.63 11.34 2.76
C PRO A 54 -6.03 10.98 2.25
N GLU A 55 -6.43 11.51 1.09
CA GLU A 55 -7.70 11.23 0.42
C GLU A 55 -7.88 9.77 0.00
N VAL A 56 -6.78 9.08 -0.32
CA VAL A 56 -6.81 7.66 -0.72
C VAL A 56 -6.19 6.74 0.33
N ALA A 57 -5.38 7.27 1.25
CA ALA A 57 -4.61 6.51 2.23
C ALA A 57 -5.43 5.48 3.04
N ALA A 58 -6.67 5.82 3.38
CA ALA A 58 -7.57 4.97 4.16
C ALA A 58 -8.40 3.99 3.32
N ARG A 59 -8.36 4.06 1.98
CA ARG A 59 -9.15 3.15 1.13
C ARG A 59 -8.60 1.73 1.27
N PRO A 60 -9.45 0.74 1.57
CA PRO A 60 -9.03 -0.64 1.66
C PRO A 60 -8.74 -1.18 0.26
N PHE A 61 -7.67 -1.95 0.17
CA PHE A 61 -7.26 -2.66 -1.01
C PHE A 61 -7.20 -4.16 -0.72
N THR A 62 -7.79 -4.94 -1.62
CA THR A 62 -7.70 -6.39 -1.64
C THR A 62 -7.24 -6.80 -3.02
N GLY A 63 -6.14 -7.54 -3.08
CA GLY A 63 -5.56 -7.95 -4.34
C GLY A 63 -4.09 -8.26 -4.23
N VAL A 64 -3.50 -8.52 -5.38
CA VAL A 64 -2.11 -8.92 -5.51
C VAL A 64 -1.38 -7.90 -6.38
N ILE A 65 -0.25 -7.43 -5.89
CA ILE A 65 0.67 -6.57 -6.62
C ILE A 65 1.89 -7.39 -7.01
N MET A 66 2.22 -7.38 -8.30
CA MET A 66 3.47 -7.94 -8.79
C MET A 66 4.51 -6.83 -8.85
N LEU A 67 5.61 -7.00 -8.14
CA LEU A 67 6.79 -6.14 -8.24
C LEU A 67 7.46 -6.39 -9.58
N ASP A 68 7.85 -5.30 -10.23
CA ASP A 68 8.51 -5.32 -11.53
C ASP A 68 9.84 -4.55 -11.39
N PRO A 69 10.93 -5.02 -12.01
CA PRO A 69 12.17 -4.24 -12.05
C PRO A 69 11.97 -2.87 -12.73
N ASP A 70 11.01 -2.76 -13.65
CA ASP A 70 10.62 -1.48 -14.23
C ASP A 70 9.63 -0.74 -13.31
N ARG A 71 10.16 0.26 -12.61
CA ARG A 71 9.39 1.04 -11.61
C ARG A 71 8.23 1.79 -12.25
N ASP A 72 8.40 2.33 -13.46
CA ASP A 72 7.36 3.11 -14.12
C ASP A 72 6.18 2.20 -14.49
N LEU A 73 6.47 1.02 -15.05
CA LEU A 73 5.48 0.00 -15.35
C LEU A 73 4.78 -0.53 -14.10
N LEU A 74 5.54 -0.80 -13.03
CA LEU A 74 5.00 -1.17 -11.72
C LEU A 74 3.97 -0.14 -11.24
N PHE A 75 4.35 1.14 -11.17
CA PHE A 75 3.47 2.19 -10.68
C PHE A 75 2.27 2.44 -11.60
N ARG A 76 2.41 2.30 -12.92
CA ARG A 76 1.27 2.35 -13.85
C ARG A 76 0.26 1.23 -13.58
N ARG A 77 0.73 -0.01 -13.40
CA ARG A 77 -0.13 -1.16 -13.10
C ARG A 77 -0.80 -1.02 -11.73
N VAL A 78 -0.03 -0.62 -10.72
CA VAL A 78 -0.50 -0.36 -9.35
C VAL A 78 -1.54 0.75 -9.34
N ALA A 79 -1.27 1.87 -10.01
CA ALA A 79 -2.20 2.99 -10.13
C ALA A 79 -3.54 2.56 -10.77
N ALA A 80 -3.48 1.85 -11.89
CA ALA A 80 -4.66 1.31 -12.56
C ALA A 80 -5.45 0.34 -11.68
N LEU A 81 -4.76 -0.54 -10.96
CA LEU A 81 -5.37 -1.54 -10.08
C LEU A 81 -6.09 -0.90 -8.87
N LEU A 82 -5.49 0.12 -8.28
CA LEU A 82 -6.02 0.81 -7.11
C LEU A 82 -7.07 1.89 -7.49
N GLY A 83 -7.20 2.21 -8.78
CA GLY A 83 -8.00 3.34 -9.24
C GLY A 83 -7.48 4.67 -8.69
N VAL A 84 -6.15 4.84 -8.73
CA VAL A 84 -5.43 6.04 -8.28
C VAL A 84 -4.49 6.48 -9.40
N ARG A 85 -3.83 7.63 -9.26
CA ARG A 85 -2.68 8.00 -10.09
C ARG A 85 -1.41 7.90 -9.26
N ALA A 86 -0.34 7.41 -9.88
CA ALA A 86 0.99 7.44 -9.30
C ALA A 86 1.79 8.58 -9.95
N VAL A 87 2.22 9.54 -9.14
CA VAL A 87 3.02 10.68 -9.58
C VAL A 87 4.44 10.51 -9.07
N ARG A 88 5.41 10.57 -9.99
CA ARG A 88 6.83 10.59 -9.61
C ARG A 88 7.18 11.95 -9.02
N THR A 89 7.85 11.92 -7.88
CA THR A 89 8.33 13.10 -7.14
C THR A 89 9.85 13.08 -7.07
N ALA A 90 10.46 14.13 -6.53
CA ALA A 90 11.92 14.20 -6.36
C ALA A 90 12.46 13.10 -5.43
N ASP A 91 11.68 12.75 -4.39
CA ASP A 91 12.11 11.79 -3.35
C ASP A 91 11.68 10.36 -3.68
N GLY A 92 10.59 10.18 -4.43
CA GLY A 92 10.07 8.86 -4.79
C GLY A 92 8.72 8.95 -5.51
N TRP A 93 7.68 8.27 -5.01
CA TRP A 93 6.36 8.25 -5.65
C TRP A 93 5.24 8.67 -4.70
N THR A 94 4.22 9.34 -5.23
CA THR A 94 3.02 9.68 -4.49
C THR A 94 1.78 9.14 -5.21
N LEU A 95 0.98 8.35 -4.50
CA LEU A 95 -0.33 7.87 -4.95
C LEU A 95 -1.37 8.93 -4.61
N ILE A 96 -2.00 9.51 -5.62
CA ILE A 96 -3.04 10.54 -5.50
C ILE A 96 -4.37 10.01 -6.05
N PRO A 97 -5.53 10.59 -5.69
CA PRO A 97 -6.80 10.22 -6.29
C PRO A 97 -6.73 10.13 -7.82
N GLY A 98 -7.31 9.08 -8.40
CA GLY A 98 -7.64 9.05 -9.82
C GLY A 98 -8.70 10.11 -10.11
N GLU A 99 -8.86 10.51 -11.37
CA GLU A 99 -9.92 11.46 -11.71
C GLU A 99 -11.28 10.98 -11.16
N PRO A 100 -12.08 11.90 -10.58
CA PRO A 100 -13.45 11.57 -10.24
C PRO A 100 -14.18 11.22 -11.55
N ARG A 101 -14.66 9.98 -11.64
CA ARG A 101 -15.58 9.57 -12.70
C ARG A 101 -17.02 9.87 -12.28
#